data_AF-W0ABD0-F1
#
_entry.id   AF-W0ABD0-F1
#
_cell.length_a   1.000
_cell.length_b   1.000
_cell.length_c   1.000
_cell.angle_alpha   90.00
_cell.angle_beta   90.00
_cell.angle_gamma   90.00
#
_symmetry.space_group_name_H-M   'P 1'
#
loop_
_entity.id
_entity.type
_entity.pdbx_description
1 polymer ?
#
loop_
_entity_poly.entity_id
_entity_poly.type
_entity_poly.pdbx_seq_one_letter_code
_entity_poly.pdbx_strand_id
1 'polypeptide(L)'
;MKRIATLTVNPAKDVAYEADRVFHTHKIRAHQEHYDPDGGINMARAIARLGGPARAHYLVGGATGATLDSLLDMHQMVRSSIPIQGNTPVSTAVYERETAKEFRFGPRGPASPSGIASMSRPSRRHGMRLSRRERIAAAGAPEIVNKDPAKYMAVTMGLRPFT
;
A
#
# COMPACT_ATOMS: atom_id res chain seq x y z
N MET A 1 -5.32 -7.87 -25.58
CA MET A 1 -5.76 -6.90 -24.55
C MET A 1 -4.55 -6.37 -23.80
N LYS A 2 -4.52 -5.07 -23.46
CA LYS A 2 -3.42 -4.47 -22.67
C LYS A 2 -3.58 -4.89 -21.20
N ARG A 3 -2.50 -5.33 -20.55
CA ARG A 3 -2.48 -5.70 -19.14
C ARG A 3 -2.26 -4.45 -18.29
N ILE A 4 -3.01 -4.30 -17.20
CA ILE A 4 -2.85 -3.18 -16.27
C ILE A 4 -1.93 -3.63 -15.13
N ALA A 5 -0.94 -2.80 -14.79
CA ALA A 5 -0.11 -3.01 -13.61
C ALA A 5 -0.27 -1.81 -12.68
N THR A 6 -0.42 -2.05 -11.38
CA THR A 6 -0.38 -0.99 -10.37
C THR A 6 0.90 -1.07 -9.56
N LEU A 7 1.40 0.08 -9.09
CA LEU A 7 2.50 0.14 -8.12
C LEU A 7 2.05 0.98 -6.92
N THR A 8 2.15 0.40 -5.72
CA THR A 8 1.87 1.07 -4.45
C THR A 8 3.16 1.21 -3.65
N VAL A 9 3.71 2.41 -3.64
CA VAL A 9 4.99 2.72 -2.97
C VAL A 9 4.85 2.92 -1.46
N ASN A 10 3.64 3.18 -0.97
CA ASN A 10 3.35 3.37 0.44
C ASN A 10 2.04 2.65 0.79
N PRO A 11 2.00 1.31 0.71
CA PRO A 11 0.79 0.60 1.13
C PRO A 11 0.66 0.66 2.64
N ALA A 12 -0.57 0.59 3.11
CA ALA A 12 -0.87 0.54 4.54
C ALA A 12 -1.78 -0.64 4.85
N LYS A 13 -1.65 -1.14 6.08
CA LYS A 13 -2.71 -1.92 6.71
C LYS A 13 -3.63 -0.92 7.41
N ASP A 14 -4.88 -0.86 7.00
CA ASP A 14 -5.89 -0.10 7.72
C ASP A 14 -6.53 -0.98 8.79
N VAL A 15 -6.70 -0.40 9.97
CA VAL A 15 -7.37 -1.02 11.11
C VAL A 15 -8.52 -0.12 11.51
N ALA A 16 -9.73 -0.67 11.55
CA ALA A 16 -10.90 0.05 12.01
C ALA A 16 -11.45 -0.58 13.29
N TYR A 17 -11.90 0.26 14.20
CA TYR A 17 -12.52 -0.12 15.46
C TYR A 17 -13.80 0.68 15.68
N GLU A 18 -14.72 0.09 16.42
CA GLU A 18 -15.78 0.83 17.11
C GLU A 18 -15.48 0.91 18.60
N ALA A 19 -15.82 2.04 19.22
CA ALA A 19 -15.81 2.21 20.66
C ALA A 19 -17.07 2.98 21.09
N ASP A 20 -17.63 2.68 22.27
CA ASP A 20 -18.79 3.44 22.75
C ASP A 20 -18.39 4.91 23.01
N ARG A 21 -17.24 5.12 23.67
CA ARG A 21 -16.66 6.45 23.89
C ARG A 21 -15.15 6.47 23.93
N VAL A 22 -14.55 7.55 23.44
CA VAL A 22 -13.10 7.77 23.43
C VAL A 22 -12.75 8.82 24.49
N PHE A 23 -11.91 8.44 25.44
CA PHE A 23 -11.38 9.32 26.48
C PHE A 23 -9.85 9.31 26.44
N HIS A 24 -9.24 10.47 26.66
CA HIS A 24 -7.80 10.50 26.92
C HIS A 24 -7.49 9.71 28.19
N THR A 25 -6.25 9.22 28.30
CA THR A 25 -5.68 8.54 29.49
C THR A 25 -6.37 7.23 29.94
N HIS A 26 -7.42 6.77 29.27
CA HIS A 26 -8.11 5.51 29.59
C HIS A 26 -7.85 4.44 28.54
N LYS A 27 -7.70 3.19 28.98
CA LYS A 27 -7.71 2.04 28.06
C LYS A 27 -9.13 1.79 27.58
N ILE A 28 -9.40 2.17 26.34
CA ILE A 28 -10.69 1.97 25.69
C ILE A 28 -10.79 0.52 25.23
N ARG A 29 -11.93 -0.12 25.47
CA ARG A 29 -12.26 -1.44 24.90
C ARG A 29 -12.95 -1.21 23.56
N ALA A 30 -12.30 -1.67 22.50
CA ALA A 30 -12.83 -1.61 21.15
C ALA A 30 -13.62 -2.87 20.81
N HIS A 31 -14.53 -2.74 19.86
CA HIS A 31 -15.33 -3.81 19.28
C HIS A 31 -15.32 -3.68 17.74
N GLN A 32 -15.85 -4.68 17.04
CA GLN A 32 -15.96 -4.68 15.57
C GLN A 32 -14.63 -4.37 14.87
N GLU A 33 -13.56 -5.07 15.28
CA GLU A 33 -12.24 -4.89 14.67
C GLU A 33 -12.25 -5.33 13.20
N HIS A 34 -11.85 -4.43 12.31
CA HIS A 34 -11.77 -4.69 10.88
C HIS A 34 -10.38 -4.36 10.35
N TYR A 35 -9.93 -5.15 9.37
CA TYR A 35 -8.62 -5.01 8.76
C TYR A 35 -8.73 -5.02 7.25
N ASP A 36 -8.20 -3.99 6.61
CA ASP A 36 -8.22 -3.84 5.16
C ASP A 36 -6.82 -3.48 4.61
N PRO A 37 -6.50 -3.92 3.39
CA PRO A 37 -5.40 -3.33 2.64
C PRO A 37 -5.78 -1.94 2.13
N ASP A 38 -4.84 -0.99 2.20
CA ASP A 38 -5.03 0.37 1.67
C ASP A 38 -3.93 0.81 0.68
N GLY A 39 -4.21 1.90 -0.03
CA GLY A 39 -3.37 2.50 -1.05
C GLY A 39 -3.72 2.08 -2.48
N GLY A 40 -2.76 2.20 -3.39
CA GLY A 40 -2.92 1.89 -4.81
C GLY A 40 -3.29 0.45 -5.15
N ILE A 41 -3.23 -0.46 -4.16
CA ILE A 41 -3.65 -1.86 -4.30
C ILE A 41 -5.17 -1.95 -4.53
N ASN A 42 -5.93 -1.00 -3.98
CA ASN A 42 -7.39 -0.94 -4.16
C ASN A 42 -7.80 -0.79 -5.63
N MET A 43 -7.00 -0.12 -6.46
CA MET A 43 -7.28 0.00 -7.88
C MET A 43 -7.15 -1.34 -8.61
N ALA A 44 -6.10 -2.11 -8.33
CA ALA A 44 -5.96 -3.46 -8.90
C ALA A 44 -7.08 -4.39 -8.44
N ARG A 45 -7.49 -4.28 -7.15
CA ARG A 45 -8.63 -4.99 -6.59
C ARG A 45 -9.93 -4.65 -7.33
N ALA A 46 -10.20 -3.37 -7.57
CA ALA A 46 -11.39 -2.92 -8.30
C ALA A 46 -11.41 -3.44 -9.74
N ILE A 47 -10.29 -3.36 -10.47
CA ILE A 47 -10.19 -3.88 -11.85
C ILE A 47 -10.43 -5.39 -11.88
N ALA A 48 -9.83 -6.15 -10.95
CA ALA A 48 -10.02 -7.59 -10.87
C ALA A 48 -11.49 -7.97 -10.61
N ARG A 49 -12.18 -7.25 -9.71
CA ARG A 49 -13.62 -7.44 -9.43
C ARG A 49 -14.51 -7.17 -10.65
N LEU A 50 -14.09 -6.27 -11.54
CA LEU A 50 -14.79 -5.99 -12.80
C LEU A 50 -14.42 -6.96 -13.94
N GLY A 51 -13.68 -8.04 -13.65
CA GLY A 51 -13.25 -9.03 -14.65
C GLY A 51 -12.08 -8.59 -15.52
N GLY A 52 -11.42 -7.48 -15.18
CA GLY A 52 -10.29 -6.94 -15.93
C GLY A 52 -8.95 -7.56 -15.51
N PRO A 53 -7.96 -7.66 -16.42
CA PRO A 53 -6.64 -8.18 -16.10
C PRO A 53 -5.75 -7.11 -15.45
N ALA A 54 -5.61 -7.16 -14.12
CA ALA A 54 -4.70 -6.32 -13.34
C ALA A 54 -3.69 -7.13 -12.51
N ARG A 55 -2.45 -6.63 -12.41
CA ARG A 55 -1.43 -7.10 -11.46
C ARG A 55 -1.06 -5.99 -10.49
N ALA A 56 -1.08 -6.28 -9.19
CA ALA A 56 -0.68 -5.34 -8.14
C ALA A 56 0.79 -5.54 -7.75
N HIS A 57 1.59 -4.47 -7.84
CA HIS A 57 2.93 -4.38 -7.25
C HIS A 57 2.91 -3.45 -6.05
N TYR A 58 3.60 -3.79 -4.97
CA TYR A 58 3.62 -2.96 -3.78
C TYR A 58 4.84 -3.25 -2.89
N LEU A 59 5.26 -2.22 -2.16
CA LEU A 59 6.37 -2.34 -1.20
C LEU A 59 5.87 -2.94 0.11
N VAL A 60 6.56 -3.92 0.67
CA VAL A 60 6.11 -4.55 1.93
C VAL A 60 7.30 -4.90 2.80
N GLY A 61 7.16 -4.72 4.11
CA GLY A 61 8.23 -4.98 5.05
C GLY A 61 7.73 -5.34 6.45
N GLY A 62 8.56 -6.10 7.16
CA GLY A 62 8.37 -6.43 8.57
C GLY A 62 7.10 -7.24 8.88
N ALA A 63 6.74 -7.29 10.16
CA ALA A 63 5.63 -8.13 10.64
C ALA A 63 4.25 -7.64 10.16
N THR A 64 4.07 -6.32 10.11
CA THR A 64 2.85 -5.71 9.55
C THR A 64 2.71 -5.97 8.06
N GLY A 65 3.83 -6.11 7.35
CA GLY A 65 3.85 -6.49 5.95
C GLY A 65 3.34 -7.91 5.69
N ALA A 66 3.76 -8.88 6.51
CA ALA A 66 3.23 -10.24 6.45
C ALA A 66 1.71 -10.29 6.70
N THR A 67 1.22 -9.41 7.58
CA THR A 67 -0.23 -9.28 7.81
C THR A 67 -0.94 -8.68 6.59
N LEU A 68 -0.38 -7.64 5.96
CA LEU A 68 -0.90 -7.07 4.72
C LEU A 68 -0.96 -8.13 3.60
N ASP A 69 0.10 -8.94 3.44
CA ASP A 69 0.12 -10.03 2.47
C ASP A 69 -1.03 -11.03 2.69
N SER A 70 -1.27 -11.40 3.95
CA SER A 70 -2.37 -12.30 4.32
C SER A 70 -3.74 -11.70 3.99
N LEU A 71 -3.92 -10.39 4.18
CA LEU A 71 -5.16 -9.70 3.81
C LEU A 71 -5.37 -9.71 2.29
N LEU A 72 -4.29 -9.52 1.52
CA LEU A 72 -4.34 -9.49 0.06
C LEU A 72 -4.63 -10.86 -0.55
N ASP A 73 -4.24 -11.95 0.10
CA ASP A 73 -4.57 -13.31 -0.34
C ASP A 73 -6.07 -13.60 -0.36
N MET A 74 -6.84 -12.90 0.47
CA MET A 74 -8.30 -13.03 0.49
C MET A 74 -8.99 -12.42 -0.75
N HIS A 75 -8.27 -11.69 -1.61
CA HIS A 75 -8.86 -10.90 -2.69
C HIS A 75 -8.68 -11.47 -4.10
N GLN A 76 -8.22 -12.73 -4.25
CA GLN A 76 -8.10 -13.44 -5.54
C GLN A 76 -7.47 -12.57 -6.66
N MET A 77 -6.47 -11.76 -6.31
CA MET A 77 -5.80 -10.85 -7.23
C MET A 77 -4.40 -11.34 -7.60
N VAL A 78 -3.96 -11.05 -8.81
CA VAL A 78 -2.56 -11.28 -9.19
C VAL A 78 -1.69 -10.22 -8.53
N ARG A 79 -0.76 -10.63 -7.67
CA ARG A 79 0.06 -9.70 -6.87
C ARG A 79 1.54 -10.05 -6.90
N SER A 80 2.40 -9.07 -6.63
CA SER A 80 3.84 -9.24 -6.48
C SER A 80 4.37 -8.22 -5.47
N SER A 81 4.78 -8.72 -4.31
CA SER A 81 5.39 -7.91 -3.26
C SER A 81 6.86 -7.58 -3.59
N ILE A 82 7.29 -6.39 -3.16
CA ILE A 82 8.67 -5.92 -3.25
C ILE A 82 9.16 -5.69 -1.81
N PRO A 83 10.09 -6.50 -1.29
CA PRO A 83 10.51 -6.40 0.10
C PRO A 83 11.28 -5.09 0.36
N ILE A 84 10.96 -4.44 1.47
CA ILE A 84 11.66 -3.25 1.99
C ILE A 84 12.17 -3.48 3.41
N GLN A 85 13.13 -2.65 3.85
CA GLN A 85 13.50 -2.60 5.26
C GLN A 85 12.48 -1.79 6.06
N GLY A 86 12.22 -2.21 7.30
CA GLY A 86 11.22 -1.59 8.16
C GLY A 86 9.83 -2.22 8.06
N ASN A 87 8.89 -1.73 8.87
CA ASN A 87 7.52 -2.23 8.91
C ASN A 87 6.65 -1.51 7.88
N THR A 88 5.70 -2.23 7.29
CA THR A 88 4.62 -1.65 6.51
C THR A 88 3.78 -0.76 7.43
N PRO A 89 3.46 0.49 7.04
CA PRO A 89 2.67 1.39 7.85
C PRO A 89 1.30 0.85 8.21
N VAL A 90 0.77 1.29 9.36
CA VAL A 90 -0.56 0.96 9.85
C VAL A 90 -1.32 2.27 10.05
N SER A 91 -2.51 2.39 9.46
CA SER A 91 -3.44 3.46 9.77
C SER A 91 -4.55 2.90 10.67
N THR A 92 -5.02 3.70 11.60
CA THR A 92 -6.11 3.32 12.49
C THR A 92 -7.26 4.31 12.40
N ALA A 93 -8.47 3.82 12.22
CA ALA A 93 -9.71 4.58 12.35
C ALA A 93 -10.49 4.06 13.56
N VAL A 94 -11.05 4.96 14.36
CA VAL A 94 -11.95 4.62 15.46
C VAL A 94 -13.24 5.39 15.27
N TYR A 95 -14.35 4.67 15.10
CA TYR A 95 -15.68 5.25 15.16
C TYR A 95 -16.19 5.23 16.60
N GLU A 96 -16.48 6.41 17.15
CA GLU A 96 -17.02 6.59 18.48
C GLU A 96 -18.53 6.72 18.44
N ARG A 97 -19.25 5.78 19.06
CA ARG A 97 -20.71 5.61 18.87
C ARG A 97 -21.53 6.66 19.59
N GLU A 98 -21.15 7.07 20.81
CA GLU A 98 -21.92 8.04 21.61
C GLU A 98 -22.00 9.43 20.94
N THR A 99 -20.89 9.90 20.36
CA THR A 99 -20.82 11.23 19.70
C THR A 99 -20.78 11.17 18.17
N ALA A 100 -20.81 9.97 17.59
CA ALA A 100 -20.67 9.72 16.15
C ALA A 100 -19.40 10.34 15.51
N LYS A 101 -18.33 10.48 16.31
CA LYS A 101 -17.06 11.05 15.86
C LYS A 101 -16.12 9.98 15.34
N GLU A 102 -15.33 10.35 14.36
CA GLU A 102 -14.29 9.49 13.81
C GLU A 102 -12.90 10.02 14.15
N PHE A 103 -12.05 9.14 14.66
CA PHE A 103 -10.66 9.44 15.02
C PHE A 103 -9.73 8.66 14.09
N ARG A 104 -8.95 9.37 13.27
CA ARG A 104 -8.05 8.76 12.28
C ARG A 104 -6.59 9.05 12.61
N PHE A 105 -5.80 7.99 12.70
CA PHE A 105 -4.38 8.00 12.98
C PHE A 105 -3.66 7.39 11.79
N GLY A 106 -3.06 8.24 10.96
CA GLY A 106 -2.29 7.81 9.82
C GLY A 106 -0.78 7.84 10.11
N PRO A 107 0.01 6.95 9.46
CA PRO A 107 1.45 7.11 9.45
C PRO A 107 1.82 8.43 8.78
N ARG A 108 2.88 9.07 9.27
CA ARG A 108 3.50 10.18 8.53
C ARG A 108 4.01 9.59 7.22
N GLY A 109 3.39 9.93 6.09
CA GLY A 109 3.78 9.42 4.78
C GLY A 109 5.28 9.65 4.50
N PRO A 110 5.87 8.93 3.52
CA PRO A 110 7.28 9.10 3.21
C PRO A 110 7.57 10.57 2.88
N ALA A 111 8.41 11.21 3.69
CA ALA A 111 8.65 12.65 3.65
C ALA A 111 9.30 13.16 2.35
N SER A 112 9.79 12.25 1.50
CA SER A 112 10.37 12.57 0.20
C SER A 112 10.59 11.29 -0.65
N PRO A 113 10.81 11.44 -1.97
CA PRO A 113 11.33 10.36 -2.83
C PRO A 113 12.60 9.69 -2.29
N SER A 114 13.45 10.44 -1.58
CA SER A 114 14.67 9.95 -0.94
C SER A 114 14.37 9.00 0.22
N GLY A 115 13.28 9.23 0.96
CA GLY A 115 12.81 8.34 2.02
C GLY A 115 12.36 6.98 1.47
N ILE A 116 11.71 6.98 0.30
CA ILE A 116 11.34 5.74 -0.40
C ILE A 116 12.59 4.99 -0.85
N ALA A 117 13.58 5.68 -1.44
CA ALA A 117 14.85 5.08 -1.86
C ALA A 117 15.67 4.49 -0.69
N SER A 118 15.59 5.10 0.51
CA SER A 118 16.23 4.54 1.71
C SER A 118 15.52 3.30 2.27
N MET A 119 14.20 3.20 2.07
CA MET A 119 13.39 2.03 2.49
C MET A 119 13.58 0.85 1.53
N SER A 120 13.75 1.12 0.24
CA SER A 120 13.95 0.13 -0.81
C SER A 120 15.43 -0.05 -1.14
N ARG A 121 16.20 -0.74 -0.29
CA ARG A 121 17.42 -1.42 -0.77
C ARG A 121 17.00 -2.80 -1.27
N PRO A 122 16.74 -3.00 -2.58
CA PRO A 122 16.29 -4.29 -3.06
C PRO A 122 17.36 -5.33 -2.73
N SER A 123 16.93 -6.44 -2.12
CA SER A 123 17.76 -7.64 -2.07
C SER A 123 18.06 -8.02 -3.52
N ARG A 124 19.34 -8.23 -3.86
CA ARG A 124 19.86 -8.44 -5.24
C ARG A 124 19.21 -9.59 -6.05
N ARG A 125 18.22 -10.30 -5.49
CA ARG A 125 17.60 -11.51 -6.04
C ARG A 125 16.28 -11.30 -6.78
N HIS A 126 15.63 -10.13 -6.69
CA HIS A 126 14.30 -9.92 -7.27
C HIS A 126 14.34 -8.92 -8.44
N GLY A 127 14.78 -9.38 -9.61
CA GLY A 127 14.69 -8.61 -10.85
C GLY A 127 13.24 -8.54 -11.34
N MET A 128 12.56 -7.41 -11.09
CA MET A 128 11.23 -7.17 -11.64
C MET A 128 11.34 -6.82 -13.13
N ARG A 129 10.92 -7.74 -14.00
CA ARG A 129 10.89 -7.53 -15.46
C ARG A 129 9.48 -7.08 -15.88
N LEU A 130 9.25 -5.77 -15.88
CA LEU A 130 8.05 -5.19 -16.50
C LEU A 130 8.08 -5.41 -18.01
N SER A 131 6.98 -5.88 -18.58
CA SER A 131 6.89 -6.06 -20.03
C SER A 131 6.54 -4.73 -20.70
N ARG A 132 7.13 -4.43 -21.87
CA ARG A 132 6.78 -3.24 -22.70
C ARG A 132 5.29 -3.15 -23.11
N ARG A 133 4.46 -4.14 -22.75
CA ARG A 133 3.04 -4.25 -23.10
C ARG A 133 2.09 -3.86 -21.95
N GLU A 134 2.60 -3.51 -20.78
CA GLU A 134 1.81 -3.13 -19.60
C GLU A 134 1.66 -1.60 -19.50
N ARG A 135 0.44 -1.10 -19.22
CA ARG A 135 0.23 0.29 -18.80
C ARG A 135 0.31 0.34 -17.28
N ILE A 136 1.19 1.18 -16.76
CA ILE A 136 1.39 1.36 -15.31
C ILE A 136 0.45 2.46 -14.82
N ALA A 137 -0.42 2.13 -13.88
CA ALA A 137 -1.13 3.09 -13.06
C ALA A 137 -0.45 3.16 -11.69
N ALA A 138 0.29 4.23 -11.42
CA ALA A 138 0.88 4.46 -10.10
C ALA A 138 -0.18 5.10 -9.21
N ALA A 139 -0.39 4.55 -8.01
CA ALA A 139 -1.31 5.12 -7.03
C ALA A 139 -0.61 5.17 -5.66
N GLY A 140 -0.32 6.39 -5.21
CA GLY A 140 0.34 6.69 -3.94
C GLY A 140 1.12 8.01 -3.99
N ALA A 141 0.72 8.96 -3.13
CA ALA A 141 1.14 10.37 -3.03
C ALA A 141 1.02 11.21 -4.33
N PRO A 142 0.11 12.21 -4.40
CA PRO A 142 -0.13 13.00 -5.61
C PRO A 142 1.10 13.75 -6.13
N GLU A 143 2.08 14.06 -5.28
CA GLU A 143 3.36 14.66 -5.70
C GLU A 143 4.27 13.70 -6.50
N ILE A 144 4.10 12.39 -6.33
CA ILE A 144 4.95 11.35 -6.94
C ILE A 144 4.38 10.89 -8.29
N VAL A 145 3.05 10.86 -8.42
CA VAL A 145 2.35 10.45 -9.66
C VAL A 145 2.56 11.46 -10.80
N ASN A 146 2.84 12.74 -10.47
CA ASN A 146 2.97 13.82 -11.45
C ASN A 146 4.35 13.89 -12.13
N LYS A 147 5.33 13.09 -11.69
CA LYS A 147 6.65 13.00 -12.31
C LYS A 147 6.85 11.57 -12.81
N ASP A 148 6.93 11.42 -14.12
CA ASP A 148 7.24 10.18 -14.88
C ASP A 148 7.37 8.89 -14.03
N PRO A 149 6.28 8.13 -13.83
CA PRO A 149 6.27 6.97 -12.95
C PRO A 149 7.32 5.90 -13.33
N ALA A 150 7.76 5.84 -14.61
CA ALA A 150 8.81 4.91 -15.05
C ALA A 150 10.21 5.31 -14.53
N LYS A 151 10.51 6.61 -14.43
CA LYS A 151 11.77 7.10 -13.83
C LYS A 151 11.79 6.85 -12.31
N TYR A 152 10.65 6.94 -11.64
CA TYR A 152 10.57 6.63 -10.22
C TYR A 152 10.72 5.14 -9.95
N MET A 153 10.13 4.28 -10.79
CA MET A 153 10.42 2.85 -10.74
C MET A 153 11.90 2.54 -10.93
N ALA A 154 12.58 3.24 -11.84
CA ALA A 154 14.02 3.09 -12.07
C ALA A 154 14.86 3.46 -10.83
N VAL A 155 14.57 4.62 -10.22
CA VAL A 155 15.29 5.12 -9.04
C VAL A 155 15.00 4.31 -7.78
N THR A 156 13.74 3.96 -7.52
CA THR A 156 13.32 3.19 -6.33
C THR A 156 13.77 1.73 -6.39
N MET A 157 13.88 1.13 -7.58
CA MET A 157 14.22 -0.29 -7.74
C MET A 157 15.67 -0.54 -8.21
N GLY A 158 16.49 0.49 -8.36
CA GLY A 158 17.85 0.37 -8.91
C GLY A 158 17.89 -0.12 -10.37
N LEU A 159 16.79 0.04 -11.10
CA LEU A 159 16.70 -0.30 -12.52
C LEU A 159 17.22 0.87 -13.36
N ARG A 160 17.91 0.61 -14.48
CA ARG A 160 18.21 1.68 -15.43
C ARG A 160 16.90 2.11 -16.11
N PRO A 161 16.61 3.42 -16.24
CA PRO A 161 15.45 3.87 -16.99
C PRO A 161 15.55 3.35 -18.43
N PHE A 162 14.43 2.95 -19.01
CA PHE A 162 14.39 2.56 -20.41
C PHE A 162 14.80 3.77 -21.27
N THR A 163 15.91 3.64 -22.00
CA THR A 163 16.21 4.47 -23.17
C THR A 163 15.26 4.13 -24.30
#